data_AF-A0A1F6M868-F1
#
_entry.id   AF-A0A1F6M868-F1
#
_cell.length_a   1.000
_cell.length_b   1.000
_cell.length_c   1.000
_cell.angle_alpha   90.00
_cell.angle_beta   90.00
_cell.angle_gamma   90.00
#
_symmetry.space_group_name_H-M   'P 1'
#
loop_
_entity.id
_entity.type
_entity.pdbx_description
1 polymer ?
#
loop_
_entity_poly.entity_id
_entity_poly.type
_entity_poly.pdbx_seq_one_letter_code
_entity_poly.pdbx_strand_id
1 'polypeptide(L)'
;MSVATKYARIFSLGISEMLAWRFGYFVMALGSAINLLVLFIFWTAVYQDGNQIGSYSLEQLLIYYAFSITLQILMDYSFVWGVSEALHQGNLSQYLIRPISYINFLFVKEFGVRVATIASFAVPLAGVVIYFHDRLPNSLLAWILFAATTVFGFIVVSLFGILFAMTTVWFQNPHIAGSLFFTTSFLLSGRLVPIDLMPAWLASIARWSPFPFVTGMPLEFVLGNRAGFSIQELLIGLVWFVVLLFSAQRAWKWAVIKYEAGGA
;
A
#
# COMPACT_ATOMS: atom_id res chain seq x y z
N MET A 1 2.61 20.65 25.33
CA MET A 1 2.82 19.24 24.91
C MET A 1 3.85 19.24 23.79
N SER A 2 4.89 18.40 23.85
CA SER A 2 5.93 18.39 22.81
C SER A 2 5.38 17.89 21.47
N VAL A 3 6.02 18.27 20.36
CA VAL A 3 5.66 17.83 19.00
C VAL A 3 5.69 16.30 18.89
N ALA A 4 6.65 15.65 19.54
CA ALA A 4 6.76 14.19 19.57
C ALA A 4 5.57 13.52 20.29
N THR A 5 5.19 14.00 21.48
CA THR A 5 4.06 13.44 22.24
C THR A 5 2.73 13.61 21.48
N LYS A 6 2.61 14.66 20.68
CA LYS A 6 1.44 14.91 19.82
C LYS A 6 1.30 13.87 18.71
N TYR A 7 2.37 13.63 17.94
CA TYR A 7 2.33 12.62 16.87
C TYR A 7 2.22 11.20 17.43
N ALA A 8 2.85 10.90 18.58
CA ALA A 8 2.69 9.62 19.25
C ALA A 8 1.24 9.34 19.65
N ARG A 9 0.50 10.35 20.14
CA ARG A 9 -0.94 10.20 20.44
C ARG A 9 -1.77 9.98 19.17
N ILE A 10 -1.46 10.66 18.06
CA ILE A 10 -2.15 10.45 16.78
C ILE A 10 -1.94 9.02 16.28
N PHE A 11 -0.71 8.53 16.40
CA PHE A 11 -0.38 7.14 16.07
C PHE A 11 -1.16 6.15 16.94
N SER A 12 -1.21 6.37 18.26
CA SER A 12 -1.99 5.51 19.16
C SER A 12 -3.49 5.54 18.88
N LEU A 13 -4.03 6.69 18.41
CA LEU A 13 -5.44 6.77 18.00
C LEU A 13 -5.73 5.82 16.84
N GLY A 14 -4.84 5.72 15.85
CA GLY A 14 -4.97 4.76 14.75
C GLY A 14 -4.99 3.31 15.24
N ILE A 15 -4.14 2.97 16.21
CA ILE A 15 -4.15 1.64 16.84
C ILE A 15 -5.47 1.38 17.55
N SER A 16 -5.95 2.35 18.35
CA SER A 16 -7.21 2.20 19.08
C SER A 16 -8.43 2.03 18.16
N GLU A 17 -8.46 2.72 17.02
CA GLU A 17 -9.50 2.56 16.01
C GLU A 17 -9.55 1.14 15.45
N MET A 18 -8.38 0.58 15.14
CA MET A 18 -8.27 -0.80 14.68
C MET A 18 -8.73 -1.80 15.75
N LEU A 19 -8.35 -1.59 17.01
CA LEU A 19 -8.76 -2.44 18.13
C LEU A 19 -10.27 -2.36 18.43
N ALA A 20 -10.89 -1.20 18.20
CA ALA A 20 -12.34 -1.04 18.31
C ALA A 20 -13.08 -1.89 17.27
N TRP A 21 -12.58 -1.93 16.04
CA TRP A 21 -13.12 -2.71 14.92
C TRP A 21 -12.48 -4.09 14.74
N ARG A 22 -11.83 -4.62 15.79
CA ARG A 22 -11.03 -5.88 15.73
C ARG A 22 -11.73 -7.08 15.11
N PHE A 23 -13.05 -7.23 15.31
CA PHE A 23 -13.79 -8.34 14.72
C PHE A 23 -13.90 -8.19 13.19
N GLY A 24 -14.11 -6.97 12.68
CA GLY A 24 -14.09 -6.70 11.25
C GLY A 24 -12.73 -7.03 10.63
N TYR A 25 -11.64 -6.59 11.27
CA TYR A 25 -10.28 -6.92 10.82
C TYR A 25 -9.98 -8.43 10.89
N PHE A 26 -10.49 -9.14 11.90
CA PHE A 26 -10.37 -10.59 11.98
C PHE A 26 -11.10 -11.30 10.83
N VAL A 27 -12.34 -10.88 10.51
CA VAL A 27 -13.09 -11.42 9.37
C VAL A 27 -12.37 -11.13 8.04
N MET A 28 -11.81 -9.92 7.87
CA MET A 28 -10.96 -9.61 6.71
C MET A 28 -9.72 -10.51 6.64
N ALA A 29 -9.09 -10.79 7.78
CA ALA A 29 -7.95 -11.70 7.85
C ALA A 29 -8.30 -13.14 7.47
N LEU A 30 -9.46 -13.64 7.90
CA LEU A 30 -9.97 -14.93 7.46
C LEU A 30 -10.22 -14.95 5.94
N GLY A 31 -10.83 -13.90 5.39
CA GLY A 31 -11.04 -13.78 3.94
C GLY A 31 -9.73 -13.81 3.15
N SER A 32 -8.72 -13.07 3.60
CA SER A 32 -7.37 -13.08 3.02
C SER A 32 -6.67 -14.44 3.15
N ALA A 33 -6.84 -15.15 4.27
CA ALA A 33 -6.30 -16.49 4.45
C ALA A 33 -6.95 -17.50 3.48
N ILE A 34 -8.27 -17.43 3.31
CA ILE A 34 -8.99 -18.25 2.31
C ILE A 34 -8.50 -17.92 0.90
N ASN A 35 -8.33 -16.64 0.57
CA ASN A 35 -7.80 -16.22 -0.72
C ASN A 35 -6.40 -16.79 -0.97
N LEU A 36 -5.52 -16.77 0.04
CA LEU A 36 -4.18 -17.36 -0.04
C LEU A 36 -4.24 -18.88 -0.27
N LEU A 37 -5.12 -19.59 0.44
CA LEU A 37 -5.32 -21.03 0.26
C LEU A 37 -5.78 -21.37 -1.15
N VAL A 38 -6.75 -20.62 -1.69
CA VAL A 38 -7.22 -20.79 -3.07
C VAL A 38 -6.09 -20.56 -4.07
N LEU A 39 -5.28 -19.51 -3.88
CA LEU A 39 -4.11 -19.25 -4.71
C LEU A 39 -3.07 -20.38 -4.62
N PHE A 40 -2.85 -20.93 -3.43
CA PHE A 40 -1.91 -22.04 -3.23
C PHE A 40 -2.38 -23.29 -3.96
N ILE A 41 -3.66 -23.65 -3.84
CA ILE A 41 -4.25 -24.79 -4.56
C ILE A 41 -4.16 -24.57 -6.07
N PHE A 42 -4.52 -23.37 -6.55
CA PHE A 42 -4.47 -23.01 -7.96
C PHE A 42 -3.06 -23.17 -8.54
N TRP A 43 -2.05 -22.54 -7.93
CA TRP A 43 -0.68 -22.60 -8.44
C TRP A 43 -0.08 -23.99 -8.30
N THR A 44 -0.41 -24.72 -7.23
CA THR A 44 0.03 -26.13 -7.11
C THR A 44 -0.53 -26.97 -8.25
N ALA A 45 -1.81 -26.77 -8.63
CA ALA A 45 -2.43 -27.48 -9.75
C ALA A 45 -1.79 -27.09 -11.10
N VAL A 46 -1.52 -25.80 -11.33
CA VAL A 46 -0.87 -25.33 -12.58
C VAL A 46 0.53 -25.92 -12.75
N TYR A 47 1.28 -26.07 -11.66
CA TYR A 47 2.63 -26.65 -11.68
C TYR A 47 2.66 -28.19 -11.71
N GLN A 48 1.51 -28.89 -11.74
CA GLN A 48 1.50 -30.36 -11.86
C GLN A 48 2.05 -30.84 -13.22
N ASP A 49 1.82 -30.06 -14.27
CA ASP A 49 2.21 -30.41 -15.65
C ASP A 49 3.53 -29.73 -16.10
N GLY A 50 4.15 -28.91 -15.25
CA GLY A 50 5.36 -28.16 -15.59
C GLY A 50 6.12 -27.65 -14.38
N ASN A 51 7.44 -27.83 -14.37
CA ASN A 51 8.27 -27.53 -13.19
C ASN A 51 8.59 -26.05 -12.98
N GLN A 52 8.43 -25.18 -13.99
CA GLN A 52 8.79 -23.76 -13.92
C GLN A 52 7.89 -22.89 -14.80
N ILE A 53 7.51 -21.71 -14.29
CA ILE A 53 6.83 -20.66 -15.05
C ILE A 53 7.73 -19.43 -15.04
N GLY A 54 8.31 -19.13 -16.21
CA GLY A 54 9.36 -18.12 -16.34
C GLY A 54 10.53 -18.42 -15.40
N SER A 55 10.88 -17.46 -14.54
CA SER A 55 11.97 -17.56 -13.56
C SER A 55 11.54 -18.06 -12.18
N TYR A 56 10.25 -18.35 -11.96
CA TYR A 56 9.71 -18.68 -10.64
C TYR A 56 9.46 -20.17 -10.46
N SER A 57 10.03 -20.74 -9.40
CA SER A 57 9.60 -22.04 -8.87
C SER A 57 8.23 -21.91 -8.18
N LEU A 58 7.52 -23.03 -7.99
CA LEU A 58 6.25 -23.04 -7.24
C LEU A 58 6.43 -22.39 -5.87
N GLU A 59 7.45 -22.80 -5.11
CA GLU A 59 7.73 -22.27 -3.77
C GLU A 59 7.96 -20.75 -3.78
N GLN A 60 8.76 -20.23 -4.72
CA GLN A 60 8.98 -18.79 -4.85
C GLN A 60 7.68 -18.04 -5.12
N LEU A 61 6.81 -18.62 -5.95
CA LEU A 61 5.53 -18.02 -6.29
C LEU A 61 4.54 -18.04 -5.12
N LEU A 62 4.53 -19.11 -4.32
CA LEU A 62 3.74 -19.19 -3.09
C LEU A 62 4.20 -18.15 -2.06
N ILE A 63 5.52 -17.99 -1.86
CA ILE A 63 6.09 -16.94 -1.01
C ILE A 63 5.72 -15.55 -1.53
N TYR A 64 5.82 -15.33 -2.85
CA TYR A 64 5.45 -14.08 -3.50
C TYR A 64 4.01 -13.66 -3.15
N TYR A 65 3.04 -14.56 -3.35
CA TYR A 65 1.64 -14.24 -3.08
C TYR A 65 1.33 -14.10 -1.59
N ALA A 66 1.96 -14.90 -0.72
CA ALA A 66 1.80 -14.77 0.72
C ALA A 66 2.23 -13.38 1.23
N PHE A 67 3.40 -12.90 0.81
CA PHE A 67 3.84 -11.55 1.15
C PHE A 67 3.04 -10.47 0.39
N SER A 68 2.60 -10.73 -0.84
CA SER A 68 1.76 -9.80 -1.61
C SER A 68 0.44 -9.49 -0.91
N ILE A 69 -0.17 -10.46 -0.22
CA ILE A 69 -1.39 -10.24 0.57
C ILE A 69 -1.08 -9.37 1.79
N THR A 70 0.04 -9.60 2.48
CA THR A 70 0.48 -8.72 3.57
C THR A 70 0.68 -7.28 3.08
N LEU A 71 1.35 -7.11 1.93
CA LEU A 71 1.53 -5.81 1.32
C LEU A 71 0.19 -5.18 0.89
N GLN A 72 -0.82 -5.94 0.45
CA GLN A 72 -2.15 -5.40 0.19
C GLN A 72 -2.69 -4.60 1.36
N ILE A 73 -2.62 -5.21 2.52
CA ILE A 73 -3.26 -4.72 3.74
C ILE A 73 -2.52 -3.46 4.21
N LEU A 74 -1.20 -3.44 4.04
CA LEU A 74 -0.36 -2.27 4.26
C LEU A 74 -0.67 -1.12 3.31
N MET A 75 -0.90 -1.45 2.04
CA MET A 75 -1.14 -0.52 0.94
C MET A 75 -2.63 -0.18 0.78
N ASP A 76 -3.44 -0.38 1.83
CA ASP A 76 -4.84 0.02 1.81
C ASP A 76 -4.95 1.56 1.82
N TYR A 77 -5.98 2.07 1.15
CA TYR A 77 -6.23 3.50 0.96
C TYR A 77 -7.64 3.90 1.43
N SER A 78 -8.29 3.07 2.25
CA SER A 78 -9.66 3.32 2.75
C SER A 78 -9.85 4.69 3.42
N PHE A 79 -8.78 5.28 3.97
CA PHE A 79 -8.79 6.64 4.53
C PHE A 79 -9.32 7.71 3.57
N VAL A 80 -9.19 7.48 2.26
CA VAL A 80 -9.69 8.38 1.20
C VAL A 80 -11.19 8.62 1.35
N TRP A 81 -11.95 7.61 1.76
CA TRP A 81 -13.39 7.73 2.00
C TRP A 81 -13.68 8.65 3.19
N GLY A 82 -12.91 8.53 4.27
CA GLY A 82 -13.04 9.39 5.43
C GLY A 82 -12.74 10.86 5.11
N VAL A 83 -11.72 11.12 4.28
CA VAL A 83 -11.40 12.48 3.82
C VAL A 83 -12.50 13.01 2.90
N SER A 84 -12.97 12.19 1.96
CA SER A 84 -14.08 12.53 1.07
C SER A 84 -15.33 12.91 1.85
N GLU A 85 -15.72 12.09 2.83
CA GLU A 85 -16.90 12.33 3.64
C GLU A 85 -16.76 13.62 4.47
N ALA A 86 -15.58 13.85 5.05
CA ALA A 86 -15.29 15.07 5.80
C ALA A 86 -15.39 16.34 4.93
N LEU A 87 -15.00 16.25 3.65
CA LEU A 87 -15.13 17.34 2.67
C LEU A 87 -16.60 17.61 2.32
N HIS A 88 -17.39 16.57 2.06
CA HIS A 88 -18.80 16.73 1.69
C HIS A 88 -19.68 17.20 2.85
N GLN A 89 -19.42 16.72 4.07
CA GLN A 89 -20.24 17.03 5.25
C GLN A 89 -19.88 18.36 5.93
N GLY A 90 -18.92 19.14 5.41
CA GLY A 90 -18.49 20.38 6.08
C GLY A 90 -17.68 20.13 7.38
N ASN A 91 -17.25 18.89 7.59
CA ASN A 91 -16.57 18.45 8.80
C ASN A 91 -15.06 18.70 8.75
N LEU A 92 -14.52 19.24 7.63
CA LEU A 92 -13.10 19.56 7.53
C LEU A 92 -12.71 20.78 8.39
N SER A 93 -13.66 21.70 8.61
CA SER A 93 -13.49 22.91 9.42
C SER A 93 -12.90 22.63 10.81
N GLN A 94 -13.39 21.59 11.49
CA GLN A 94 -12.93 21.18 12.83
C GLN A 94 -11.45 20.74 12.88
N TYR A 95 -10.88 20.39 11.73
CA TYR A 95 -9.48 19.99 11.61
C TYR A 95 -8.59 21.16 11.20
N LEU A 96 -9.10 22.06 10.37
CA LEU A 96 -8.36 23.25 9.90
C LEU A 96 -8.08 24.25 11.03
N ILE A 97 -8.97 24.34 12.03
CA ILE A 97 -8.76 25.19 13.21
C ILE A 97 -7.71 24.63 14.19
N ARG A 98 -7.30 23.36 14.03
CA ARG A 98 -6.30 22.75 14.91
C ARG A 98 -4.91 23.17 14.44
N PRO A 99 -3.93 23.35 15.36
CA PRO A 99 -2.55 23.68 15.00
C PRO A 99 -1.80 22.43 14.49
N ILE A 100 -2.41 21.65 13.59
CA ILE A 100 -1.88 20.43 12.98
C ILE A 100 -2.26 20.45 11.51
N SER A 101 -1.29 20.23 10.62
CA SER A 101 -1.62 19.93 9.23
C SER A 101 -2.50 18.68 9.17
N TYR A 102 -3.67 18.78 8.56
CA TYR A 102 -4.59 17.64 8.39
C TYR A 102 -3.92 16.48 7.64
N ILE A 103 -3.09 16.79 6.65
CA ILE A 103 -2.30 15.78 5.92
C ILE A 103 -1.39 15.01 6.88
N ASN A 104 -0.65 15.71 7.74
CA ASN A 104 0.26 15.05 8.69
C ASN A 104 -0.52 14.23 9.72
N PHE A 105 -1.67 14.73 10.17
CA PHE A 105 -2.57 13.98 11.04
C PHE A 105 -3.01 12.67 10.39
N LEU A 106 -3.47 12.74 9.14
CA LEU A 106 -3.93 11.59 8.36
C LEU A 106 -2.81 10.57 8.17
N PHE A 107 -1.65 10.99 7.67
CA PHE A 107 -0.50 10.10 7.47
C PHE A 107 -0.10 9.35 8.75
N VAL A 108 0.00 10.05 9.89
CA VAL A 108 0.44 9.44 11.14
C VAL A 108 -0.64 8.53 11.74
N LYS A 109 -1.91 8.91 11.61
CA LYS A 109 -3.05 8.10 12.04
C LYS A 109 -3.10 6.79 11.24
N GLU A 110 -3.07 6.90 9.91
CA GLU A 110 -3.11 5.75 9.01
C GLU A 110 -1.92 4.83 9.21
N PHE A 111 -0.72 5.38 9.42
CA PHE A 111 0.44 4.58 9.76
C PHE A 111 0.22 3.74 11.04
N GLY A 112 -0.42 4.32 12.07
CA GLY A 112 -0.83 3.61 13.27
C GLY A 112 -1.83 2.48 13.01
N VAL A 113 -2.85 2.74 12.17
CA VAL A 113 -3.80 1.71 11.73
C VAL A 113 -3.05 0.55 11.06
N ARG A 114 -2.17 0.83 10.09
CA ARG A 114 -1.43 -0.21 9.35
C ARG A 114 -0.53 -1.06 10.24
N VAL A 115 0.20 -0.45 11.16
CA VAL A 115 1.04 -1.19 12.12
C VAL A 115 0.17 -2.14 12.96
N ALA A 116 -0.99 -1.67 13.44
CA ALA A 116 -1.92 -2.52 14.16
C ALA A 116 -2.51 -3.64 13.28
N THR A 117 -2.81 -3.35 12.01
CA THR A 117 -3.31 -4.36 11.08
C THR A 117 -2.28 -5.45 10.80
N ILE A 118 -1.00 -5.12 10.62
CA ILE A 118 0.07 -6.13 10.46
C ILE A 118 0.08 -7.08 11.66
N ALA A 119 -0.09 -6.57 12.87
CA ALA A 119 -0.10 -7.40 14.07
C ALA A 119 -1.20 -8.47 14.04
N SER A 120 -2.37 -8.19 13.45
CA SER A 120 -3.42 -9.20 13.25
C SER A 120 -3.08 -10.25 12.21
N PHE A 121 -2.20 -9.94 11.26
CA PHE A 121 -1.71 -10.88 10.24
C PHE A 121 -0.36 -11.51 10.59
N ALA A 122 0.21 -11.17 11.74
CA ALA A 122 1.51 -11.68 12.16
C ALA A 122 1.53 -13.21 12.27
N VAL A 123 0.44 -13.83 12.74
CA VAL A 123 0.33 -15.29 12.90
C VAL A 123 0.39 -16.03 11.56
N PRO A 124 -0.49 -15.77 10.57
CA PRO A 124 -0.41 -16.44 9.27
C PRO A 124 0.90 -16.14 8.54
N LEU A 125 1.41 -14.90 8.63
CA LEU A 125 2.70 -14.53 8.02
C LEU A 125 3.87 -15.29 8.67
N ALA A 126 3.87 -15.43 10.00
CA ALA A 126 4.87 -16.22 10.70
C ALA A 126 4.85 -17.69 10.26
N GLY A 127 3.66 -18.27 10.04
CA GLY A 127 3.52 -19.62 9.50
C GLY A 127 4.21 -19.78 8.14
N VAL A 128 4.01 -18.83 7.23
CA VAL A 128 4.69 -18.80 5.92
C VAL A 128 6.21 -18.66 6.09
N VAL A 129 6.65 -17.74 6.94
CA VAL A 129 8.09 -17.50 7.18
C VAL A 129 8.77 -18.73 7.76
N ILE A 130 8.14 -19.44 8.68
CA ILE A 130 8.66 -20.67 9.29
C ILE A 130 8.71 -21.80 8.25
N TYR A 131 7.62 -22.00 7.50
CA TYR A 131 7.52 -23.08 6.52
C TYR A 131 8.52 -22.91 5.37
N PHE A 132 8.72 -21.68 4.90
CA PHE A 132 9.63 -21.37 3.78
C PHE A 132 10.98 -20.78 4.23
N HIS A 133 11.40 -20.99 5.49
CA HIS A 133 12.57 -20.31 6.04
C HIS A 133 13.86 -20.53 5.21
N ASP A 134 14.06 -21.74 4.68
CA ASP A 134 15.21 -22.10 3.83
C ASP A 134 15.24 -21.38 2.47
N ARG A 135 14.10 -20.80 2.05
CA ARG A 135 13.95 -20.09 0.77
C ARG A 135 13.97 -18.58 0.92
N LEU A 136 13.97 -18.08 2.15
CA LEU A 136 14.05 -16.65 2.43
C LEU A 136 15.52 -16.18 2.47
N PRO A 137 15.79 -14.90 2.18
CA PRO A 137 17.14 -14.37 2.20
C PRO A 137 17.69 -14.36 3.63
N ASN A 138 18.87 -14.96 3.78
CA ASN A 138 19.68 -14.87 5.01
C ASN A 138 20.34 -13.48 5.19
N SER A 139 20.27 -12.63 4.15
CA SER A 139 20.89 -11.30 4.16
C SER A 139 20.02 -10.29 4.89
N LEU A 140 20.54 -9.71 5.98
CA LEU A 140 19.89 -8.60 6.69
C LEU A 140 19.63 -7.40 5.75
N LEU A 141 20.51 -7.19 4.76
CA LEU A 141 20.36 -6.13 3.77
C LEU A 141 19.08 -6.31 2.94
N ALA A 142 18.72 -7.54 2.56
CA ALA A 142 17.50 -7.82 1.80
C ALA A 142 16.25 -7.41 2.58
N TRP A 143 16.21 -7.70 3.89
CA TRP A 143 15.12 -7.29 4.78
C TRP A 143 15.04 -5.77 4.98
N ILE A 144 16.19 -5.09 5.09
CA ILE A 144 16.25 -3.63 5.15
C ILE A 144 15.69 -3.01 3.85
N LEU A 145 16.09 -3.55 2.69
CA LEU A 145 15.63 -3.08 1.39
C LEU A 145 14.14 -3.37 1.18
N PHE A 146 13.65 -4.54 1.60
CA PHE A 146 12.22 -4.85 1.64
C PHE A 146 11.44 -3.82 2.47
N ALA A 147 11.90 -3.54 3.70
CA ALA A 147 11.24 -2.59 4.59
C ALA A 147 11.27 -1.16 4.02
N ALA A 148 12.42 -0.71 3.52
CA ALA A 148 12.58 0.62 2.92
C ALA A 148 11.67 0.80 1.69
N THR A 149 11.63 -0.20 0.82
CA THR A 149 10.77 -0.19 -0.37
C THR A 149 9.29 -0.20 0.01
N THR A 150 8.92 -0.99 1.02
CA THR A 150 7.54 -1.04 1.55
C THR A 150 7.10 0.30 2.12
N VAL A 151 7.96 0.99 2.89
CA VAL A 151 7.67 2.34 3.39
C VAL A 151 7.50 3.31 2.24
N PHE A 152 8.35 3.24 1.22
CA PHE A 152 8.23 4.08 0.03
C PHE A 152 6.94 3.80 -0.75
N GLY A 153 6.59 2.54 -0.97
CA GLY A 153 5.32 2.13 -1.58
C GLY A 153 4.10 2.66 -0.82
N PHE A 154 4.15 2.63 0.53
CA PHE A 154 3.10 3.20 1.37
C PHE A 154 2.95 4.71 1.17
N ILE A 155 4.07 5.44 1.07
CA ILE A 155 4.06 6.88 0.78
C ILE A 155 3.43 7.14 -0.59
N VAL A 156 3.80 6.37 -1.62
CA VAL A 156 3.24 6.48 -2.98
C VAL A 156 1.72 6.30 -2.94
N VAL A 157 1.23 5.21 -2.34
CA VAL A 157 -0.20 4.93 -2.23
C VAL A 157 -0.94 6.02 -1.45
N SER A 158 -0.34 6.53 -0.38
CA SER A 158 -0.94 7.59 0.42
C SER A 158 -1.04 8.92 -0.35
N LEU A 159 -0.02 9.29 -1.13
CA LEU A 159 -0.04 10.49 -1.96
C LEU A 159 -1.11 10.39 -3.06
N PHE A 160 -1.21 9.23 -3.70
CA PHE A 160 -2.29 8.93 -4.63
C PHE A 160 -3.66 9.00 -3.94
N GLY A 161 -3.80 8.41 -2.76
CA GLY A 161 -5.02 8.48 -1.96
C GLY A 161 -5.45 9.92 -1.71
N ILE A 162 -4.53 10.80 -1.30
CA ILE A 162 -4.82 12.22 -1.12
C ILE A 162 -5.30 12.86 -2.43
N LEU A 163 -4.62 12.60 -3.55
CA LEU A 163 -5.06 13.11 -4.86
C LEU A 163 -6.49 12.68 -5.18
N PHE A 164 -6.85 11.42 -4.95
CA PHE A 164 -8.23 10.93 -5.14
C PHE A 164 -9.22 11.59 -4.20
N ALA A 165 -8.86 11.72 -2.92
CA ALA A 165 -9.70 12.40 -1.96
C ALA A 165 -10.00 13.83 -2.41
N MET A 166 -9.10 14.51 -3.13
CA MET A 166 -9.35 15.85 -3.65
C MET A 166 -10.24 15.86 -4.92
N THR A 167 -10.29 14.76 -5.68
CA THR A 167 -11.20 14.66 -6.84
C THR A 167 -12.68 14.70 -6.42
N THR A 168 -12.98 14.35 -5.17
CA THR A 168 -14.33 14.41 -4.57
C THR A 168 -14.94 15.81 -4.64
N VAL A 169 -14.11 16.85 -4.62
CA VAL A 169 -14.53 18.26 -4.73
C VAL A 169 -15.08 18.60 -6.12
N TRP A 170 -14.84 17.74 -7.12
CA TRP A 170 -15.26 17.92 -8.50
C TRP A 170 -16.29 16.88 -8.93
N PHE A 171 -16.17 15.65 -8.43
CA PHE A 171 -17.03 14.54 -8.79
C PHE A 171 -17.93 14.16 -7.63
N GLN A 172 -19.24 14.14 -7.89
CA GLN A 172 -20.25 13.65 -6.94
C GLN A 172 -20.02 12.18 -6.54
N ASN A 173 -19.33 11.40 -7.38
CA ASN A 173 -19.03 10.00 -7.11
C ASN A 173 -17.51 9.71 -7.14
N PRO A 174 -16.82 9.79 -5.99
CA PRO A 174 -15.39 9.48 -5.90
C PRO A 174 -15.06 7.98 -6.07
N HIS A 175 -16.06 7.10 -6.10
CA HIS A 175 -15.84 5.67 -6.30
C HIS A 175 -15.20 5.34 -7.64
N ILE A 176 -15.54 6.08 -8.71
CA ILE A 176 -15.02 5.79 -10.06
C ILE A 176 -13.50 6.03 -10.11
N ALA A 177 -13.04 7.17 -9.57
CA ALA A 177 -11.63 7.50 -9.53
C ALA A 177 -10.82 6.52 -8.66
N GLY A 178 -11.37 6.16 -7.49
CA GLY A 178 -10.75 5.18 -6.60
C GLY A 178 -10.65 3.78 -7.21
N SER A 179 -11.70 3.32 -7.90
CA SER A 179 -11.71 2.02 -8.57
C SER A 179 -10.72 1.97 -9.74
N LEU A 180 -10.64 3.02 -10.57
CA LEU A 180 -9.69 3.07 -11.68
C LEU A 180 -8.24 2.99 -11.18
N PHE A 181 -7.93 3.68 -10.09
CA PHE A 181 -6.64 3.58 -9.44
C PHE A 181 -6.36 2.18 -8.90
N PHE A 182 -7.32 1.59 -8.20
CA PHE A 182 -7.17 0.25 -7.67
C PHE A 182 -6.85 -0.75 -8.77
N THR A 183 -7.63 -0.73 -9.86
CA THR A 183 -7.37 -1.61 -11.02
C THR A 183 -6.01 -1.34 -11.63
N THR A 184 -5.64 -0.08 -11.82
CA THR A 184 -4.32 0.28 -12.38
C THR A 184 -3.17 -0.17 -11.50
N SER A 185 -3.26 0.08 -10.19
CA SER A 185 -2.28 -0.34 -9.19
C SER A 185 -2.21 -1.87 -9.12
N PHE A 186 -3.34 -2.56 -9.08
CA PHE A 186 -3.42 -4.02 -9.06
C PHE A 186 -2.74 -4.66 -10.28
N LEU A 187 -2.88 -4.06 -11.46
CA LEU A 187 -2.23 -4.53 -12.69
C LEU A 187 -0.74 -4.18 -12.73
N LEU A 188 -0.36 -2.93 -12.46
CA LEU A 188 1.01 -2.45 -12.68
C LEU A 188 1.97 -2.69 -11.51
N SER A 189 1.46 -3.00 -10.31
CA SER A 189 2.30 -3.22 -9.13
C SER A 189 2.99 -4.57 -9.10
N GLY A 190 2.68 -5.49 -10.03
CA GLY A 190 3.13 -6.89 -9.96
C GLY A 190 2.27 -7.76 -9.05
N ARG A 191 1.20 -7.22 -8.48
CA ARG A 191 0.36 -7.95 -7.54
C ARG A 191 -0.45 -9.08 -8.17
N LEU A 192 -1.03 -8.84 -9.35
CA LEU A 192 -1.80 -9.87 -10.06
C LEU A 192 -0.90 -11.03 -10.49
N VAL A 193 0.24 -10.70 -11.09
CA VAL A 193 1.28 -11.60 -11.57
C VAL A 193 2.61 -10.84 -11.43
N PRO A 194 3.73 -11.49 -11.06
CA PRO A 194 5.04 -10.85 -11.04
C PRO A 194 5.35 -10.08 -12.33
N ILE A 195 5.97 -8.91 -12.22
CA ILE A 195 6.21 -8.01 -13.37
C ILE A 195 7.03 -8.71 -14.46
N ASP A 196 7.95 -9.60 -14.07
CA ASP A 196 8.80 -10.35 -14.99
C ASP A 196 8.06 -11.41 -15.82
N LEU A 197 6.86 -11.81 -15.39
CA LEU A 197 5.99 -12.74 -16.12
C LEU A 197 4.97 -12.02 -17.01
N MET A 198 4.94 -10.68 -17.00
CA MET A 198 4.03 -9.89 -17.84
C MET A 198 4.52 -9.81 -19.29
N PRO A 199 3.63 -9.56 -20.27
CA PRO A 199 4.03 -9.20 -21.62
C PRO A 199 4.97 -8.00 -21.63
N ALA A 200 5.97 -8.00 -22.53
CA ALA A 200 7.05 -7.01 -22.53
C ALA A 200 6.57 -5.55 -22.55
N TRP A 201 5.49 -5.25 -23.29
CA TRP A 201 4.91 -3.91 -23.35
C TRP A 201 4.32 -3.47 -21.99
N LEU A 202 3.65 -4.38 -21.27
CA LEU A 202 3.03 -4.11 -19.98
C LEU A 202 4.06 -4.01 -18.87
N ALA A 203 5.05 -4.92 -18.86
CA ALA A 203 6.19 -4.86 -17.95
C ALA A 203 6.95 -3.54 -18.09
N SER A 204 7.12 -3.05 -19.32
CA SER A 204 7.75 -1.76 -19.58
C SER A 204 6.95 -0.60 -18.98
N ILE A 205 5.63 -0.54 -19.19
CA ILE A 205 4.77 0.48 -18.58
C ILE A 205 4.86 0.43 -17.05
N ALA A 206 4.80 -0.76 -16.47
CA ALA A 206 4.91 -0.96 -15.03
C ALA A 206 6.24 -0.40 -14.48
N ARG A 207 7.37 -0.76 -15.08
CA ARG A 207 8.72 -0.35 -14.63
C ARG A 207 8.99 1.16 -14.73
N TRP A 208 8.31 1.87 -15.63
CA TRP A 208 8.38 3.34 -15.72
C TRP A 208 7.41 4.07 -14.76
N SER A 209 6.47 3.34 -14.16
CA SER A 209 5.51 3.84 -13.19
C SER A 209 6.02 3.71 -11.74
N PRO A 210 5.34 4.28 -10.73
CA PRO A 210 5.72 4.11 -9.33
C PRO A 210 5.10 2.86 -8.68
N PHE A 211 4.24 2.12 -9.41
CA PHE A 211 3.52 0.98 -8.87
C PHE A 211 4.40 -0.23 -8.49
N PRO A 212 5.54 -0.52 -9.14
CA PRO A 212 6.42 -1.62 -8.73
C PRO A 212 6.87 -1.50 -7.27
N PHE A 213 7.07 -0.27 -6.76
CA PHE A 213 7.44 -0.02 -5.37
C PHE A 213 6.36 -0.42 -4.35
N VAL A 214 5.11 -0.58 -4.79
CA VAL A 214 3.97 -0.92 -3.94
C VAL A 214 3.93 -2.42 -3.61
N THR A 215 4.36 -3.29 -4.54
CA THR A 215 4.25 -4.75 -4.36
C THR A 215 5.39 -5.53 -4.99
N GLY A 216 5.62 -5.46 -6.29
CA GLY A 216 6.57 -6.34 -6.99
C GLY A 216 8.02 -6.19 -6.52
N MET A 217 8.51 -4.94 -6.46
CA MET A 217 9.89 -4.65 -6.06
C MET A 217 10.23 -5.06 -4.61
N PRO A 218 9.41 -4.76 -3.58
CA PRO A 218 9.69 -5.28 -2.24
C PRO A 218 9.73 -6.82 -2.21
N LEU A 219 8.87 -7.49 -2.98
CA LEU A 219 8.84 -8.95 -3.05
C LEU A 219 10.08 -9.55 -3.72
N GLU A 220 10.67 -8.87 -4.71
CA GLU A 220 11.94 -9.30 -5.29
C GLU A 220 13.08 -9.32 -4.26
N PHE A 221 13.10 -8.38 -3.30
CA PHE A 221 14.05 -8.40 -2.19
C PHE A 221 13.77 -9.56 -1.22
N VAL A 222 12.50 -9.84 -0.90
CA VAL A 222 12.10 -10.97 -0.02
C VAL A 222 12.38 -12.32 -0.67
N LEU A 223 12.37 -12.42 -1.99
CA LEU A 223 12.72 -13.64 -2.70
C LEU A 223 14.24 -13.79 -2.92
N GLY A 224 15.03 -12.78 -2.59
CA GLY A 224 16.46 -12.77 -2.87
C GLY A 224 16.81 -12.67 -4.37
N ASN A 225 15.83 -12.32 -5.22
CA ASN A 225 16.01 -12.22 -6.66
C ASN A 225 16.83 -10.97 -7.08
N ARG A 226 17.09 -10.05 -6.14
CA ARG A 226 17.87 -8.83 -6.37
C ARG A 226 18.68 -8.41 -5.14
N ALA A 227 19.86 -7.83 -5.39
CA ALA A 227 20.79 -7.40 -4.33
C ALA A 227 20.65 -5.91 -3.93
N GLY A 228 20.03 -5.08 -4.79
CA GLY A 228 19.95 -3.64 -4.58
C GLY A 228 19.07 -2.93 -5.60
N PHE A 229 19.11 -1.61 -5.60
CA PHE A 229 18.47 -0.78 -6.62
C PHE A 229 19.44 -0.46 -7.75
N SER A 230 18.92 -0.41 -8.98
CA SER A 230 19.61 0.25 -10.09
C SER A 230 19.48 1.78 -9.96
N ILE A 231 20.42 2.51 -10.57
CA ILE A 231 20.38 3.98 -10.62
C ILE A 231 19.08 4.46 -11.28
N GLN A 232 18.62 3.76 -12.33
CA GLN A 232 17.39 4.09 -13.05
C GLN A 232 16.17 4.01 -12.12
N GLU A 233 16.03 2.93 -11.35
CA GLU A 233 14.89 2.78 -10.42
C GLU A 233 14.91 3.86 -9.34
N LEU A 234 16.08 4.22 -8.80
CA LEU A 234 16.20 5.31 -7.83
C LEU A 234 15.75 6.65 -8.43
N LEU A 235 16.15 6.94 -9.67
CA LEU A 235 15.72 8.15 -10.37
C LEU A 235 14.21 8.16 -10.63
N ILE A 236 13.65 7.03 -11.08
CA ILE A 236 12.20 6.89 -11.31
C ILE A 236 11.44 7.11 -9.99
N GLY A 237 11.87 6.46 -8.91
CA GLY A 237 11.28 6.62 -7.58
C GLY A 237 11.34 8.07 -7.11
N LEU A 238 12.49 8.73 -7.25
CA LEU A 238 12.66 10.13 -6.87
C LEU A 238 11.76 11.08 -7.69
N VAL A 239 11.72 10.91 -9.01
CA VAL A 239 10.88 11.72 -9.90
C VAL A 239 9.41 11.57 -9.52
N TRP A 240 8.93 10.33 -9.37
CA TRP A 240 7.54 10.09 -8.98
C TRP A 240 7.22 10.62 -7.59
N PHE A 241 8.13 10.47 -6.63
CA PHE A 241 7.95 11.04 -5.30
C PHE A 241 7.76 12.56 -5.35
N VAL A 242 8.63 13.27 -6.07
CA VAL A 242 8.54 14.73 -6.22
C VAL A 242 7.26 15.13 -6.94
N VAL A 243 6.91 14.47 -8.05
CA VAL A 243 5.71 14.76 -8.84
C VAL A 243 4.44 14.54 -8.02
N LEU A 244 4.33 13.41 -7.33
CA LEU A 244 3.16 13.08 -6.51
C LEU A 244 3.04 13.99 -5.30
N LEU A 245 4.15 14.28 -4.61
CA LEU A 245 4.16 15.17 -3.45
C LEU A 245 3.73 16.58 -3.85
N PHE A 246 4.31 17.11 -4.92
CA PHE A 246 3.96 18.44 -5.42
C PHE A 246 2.49 18.49 -5.84
N SER A 247 2.02 17.50 -6.60
CA SER A 247 0.63 17.42 -7.05
C SER A 247 -0.34 17.34 -5.88
N ALA A 248 -0.07 16.50 -4.88
CA ALA A 248 -0.90 16.34 -3.70
C ALA A 248 -0.97 17.64 -2.88
N GLN A 249 0.16 18.33 -2.69
CA GLN A 249 0.19 19.63 -2.00
C GLN A 249 -0.62 20.70 -2.74
N ARG A 250 -0.53 20.75 -4.07
CA ARG A 250 -1.29 21.72 -4.88
C ARG A 250 -2.79 21.42 -4.85
N ALA A 251 -3.16 20.17 -5.07
CA ALA A 251 -4.54 19.71 -5.01
C ALA A 251 -5.15 20.00 -3.63
N TRP A 252 -4.43 19.74 -2.55
CA TRP A 252 -4.88 20.04 -1.19
C TRP A 252 -5.15 21.53 -0.96
N LYS A 253 -4.19 22.40 -1.31
CA LYS A 253 -4.36 23.86 -1.15
C LYS A 253 -5.58 24.37 -1.92
N TRP A 254 -5.76 23.88 -3.14
CA TRP A 254 -6.90 24.22 -3.98
C TRP A 254 -8.23 23.73 -3.41
N ALA A 255 -8.27 22.48 -2.93
CA ALA A 255 -9.47 21.90 -2.33
C ALA A 255 -9.92 22.69 -1.10
N VAL A 256 -9.00 23.11 -0.23
CA VAL A 256 -9.31 23.94 0.95
C VAL A 256 -9.91 25.29 0.55
N ILE A 257 -9.34 25.98 -0.45
CA ILE A 257 -9.88 27.27 -0.92
C ILE A 257 -11.31 27.10 -1.47
N LYS A 258 -11.55 26.08 -2.29
CA LYS A 258 -12.87 25.83 -2.87
C LYS A 258 -13.90 25.41 -1.80
N TYR A 259 -13.47 24.67 -0.80
CA TYR A 259 -14.28 24.31 0.35
C TYR A 259 -14.72 25.54 1.16
N GLU A 260 -13.81 26.49 1.43
CA GLU A 260 -14.13 27.75 2.12
C GLU A 260 -15.10 28.63 1.32
N ALA A 261 -15.01 28.62 -0.02
CA ALA A 261 -15.89 29.41 -0.88
C ALA A 261 -17.34 28.87 -0.98
N GLY A 262 -17.56 27.57 -0.72
CA GLY A 262 -18.90 26.95 -0.76
C GLY A 262 -19.58 26.82 0.60
N GLY A 263 -18.86 27.11 1.69
CA GLY A 263 -19.35 27.01 3.08
C GLY A 263 -19.70 28.35 3.73
N ALA A 264 -19.93 29.40 2.94
CA ALA A 264 -20.39 30.73 3.38
C ALA A 264 -21.89 30.92 3.11
#